data_AF-A0A1J4Q9D2-F1
#
_entry.id   AF-A0A1J4Q9D2-F1
#
_cell.length_a   1.000
_cell.length_b   1.000
_cell.length_c   1.000
_cell.angle_alpha   90.00
_cell.angle_beta   90.00
_cell.angle_gamma   90.00
#
_symmetry.space_group_name_H-M   'P 1'
#
loop_
_entity.id
_entity.type
_entity.pdbx_description
1 polymer ?
#
loop_
_entity_poly.entity_id
_entity_poly.type
_entity_poly.pdbx_seq_one_letter_code
_entity_poly.pdbx_strand_id
1 'polypeptide(L)'
;MPRPGTERELAAAFPLFAKTLDELCARLDPYLELPLKSVMFADPGTRTAALLGRASYAGPALFAVQVAQYRLLRSWGARPDVLFGHGAGRMAAAYAAGVFSPAGGCHAVGTLARLLDGAPGAAAPQALRTAYGRTLATLHPRPPRLPLVSDLTARPVGAETAEPGFWLPGPGSRRFADVAALLHRDGVRNWLELGPADTLTRALAEALPSDAAPAPGSAYAVARDWAVLRAGFGSGLRGAPV
;
A
#
# COMPACT_ATOMS: atom_id res chain seq x y z
N MET A 1 -7.81 14.91 9.81
CA MET A 1 -6.39 14.55 9.93
C MET A 1 -6.27 13.05 10.21
N PRO A 2 -5.28 12.33 9.66
CA PRO A 2 -4.97 10.95 10.05
C PRO A 2 -4.76 10.88 11.56
N ARG A 3 -5.19 9.80 12.23
CA ARG A 3 -4.86 9.55 13.63
C ARG A 3 -3.46 8.95 13.73
N PRO A 4 -2.47 9.64 14.32
CA PRO A 4 -1.20 9.02 14.68
C PRO A 4 -1.47 7.88 15.67
N GLY A 5 -0.85 6.71 15.49
CA GLY A 5 -0.93 5.61 16.46
C GLY A 5 -1.80 4.41 16.06
N THR A 6 -2.41 4.42 14.87
CA THR A 6 -3.25 3.30 14.43
C THR A 6 -2.47 1.99 14.28
N GLU A 7 -1.26 2.06 13.75
CA GLU A 7 -0.31 0.96 13.71
C GLU A 7 0.03 0.43 15.11
N ARG A 8 0.03 1.29 16.15
CA ARG A 8 0.24 0.87 17.54
C ARG A 8 -0.96 0.12 18.09
N GLU A 9 -2.17 0.63 17.83
CA GLU A 9 -3.41 -0.03 18.23
C GLU A 9 -3.54 -1.42 17.59
N LEU A 10 -3.30 -1.52 16.27
CA LEU A 10 -3.31 -2.80 15.56
C LEU A 10 -2.23 -3.75 16.07
N ALA A 11 -1.01 -3.25 16.36
CA ALA A 11 0.07 -4.07 16.92
C ALA A 11 -0.25 -4.56 18.34
N ALA A 12 -0.90 -3.75 19.17
CA ALA A 12 -1.33 -4.14 20.50
C ALA A 12 -2.49 -5.16 20.45
N ALA A 13 -3.43 -4.99 19.53
CA ALA A 13 -4.62 -5.83 19.42
C ALA A 13 -4.37 -7.17 18.70
N PHE A 14 -3.44 -7.22 17.74
CA PHE A 14 -3.29 -8.37 16.84
C PHE A 14 -1.83 -8.87 16.72
N PRO A 15 -1.47 -9.99 17.38
CA PRO A 15 -0.11 -10.55 17.31
C PRO A 15 0.38 -10.84 15.89
N LEU A 16 -0.50 -11.27 14.98
CA LEU A 16 -0.15 -11.49 13.57
C LEU A 16 0.28 -10.21 12.86
N PHE A 17 -0.40 -9.10 13.14
CA PHE A 17 -0.05 -7.80 12.59
C PHE A 17 1.31 -7.35 13.12
N ALA A 18 1.50 -7.39 14.45
CA ALA A 18 2.77 -7.03 15.09
C ALA A 18 3.94 -7.85 14.53
N LYS A 19 3.80 -9.18 14.48
CA LYS A 19 4.84 -10.07 13.93
C LYS A 19 5.14 -9.76 12.47
N THR A 20 4.11 -9.56 11.65
CA THR A 20 4.31 -9.24 10.23
C THR A 20 5.01 -7.89 10.07
N LEU A 21 4.62 -6.89 10.85
CA LEU A 21 5.24 -5.57 10.81
C LEU A 21 6.73 -5.66 11.20
N ASP A 22 7.04 -6.43 12.24
CA ASP A 22 8.42 -6.63 12.71
C ASP A 22 9.29 -7.33 11.66
N GLU A 23 8.77 -8.38 11.01
CA GLU A 23 9.45 -9.07 9.92
C GLU A 23 9.75 -8.14 8.73
N LEU A 24 8.81 -7.24 8.40
CA LEU A 24 8.97 -6.30 7.29
C LEU A 24 9.95 -5.18 7.64
N CYS A 25 9.85 -4.62 8.85
CA CYS A 25 10.80 -3.63 9.36
C CYS A 25 12.22 -4.19 9.35
N ALA A 26 12.45 -5.38 9.92
CA ALA A 26 13.77 -6.01 9.94
C ALA A 26 14.35 -6.25 8.53
N ARG A 27 13.51 -6.51 7.53
CA ARG A 27 13.93 -6.65 6.13
C ARG A 27 14.24 -5.31 5.45
N LEU A 28 13.67 -4.21 5.94
CA LEU A 28 13.83 -2.86 5.40
C LEU A 28 14.94 -2.08 6.11
N ASP A 29 15.30 -2.45 7.34
CA ASP A 29 16.37 -1.81 8.12
C ASP A 29 17.72 -1.71 7.38
N PRO A 30 18.17 -2.70 6.56
CA PRO A 30 19.42 -2.57 5.80
C PRO A 30 19.46 -1.43 4.77
N TYR A 31 18.33 -0.81 4.45
CA TYR A 31 18.24 0.32 3.51
C TYR A 31 18.15 1.68 4.22
N LEU A 32 18.12 1.70 5.55
CA LEU A 32 17.79 2.86 6.36
C LEU A 32 18.91 3.17 7.35
N GLU A 33 19.03 4.44 7.74
CA GLU A 33 20.03 4.86 8.73
C GLU A 33 19.67 4.40 10.15
N LEU A 34 18.38 4.36 10.46
CA LEU A 34 17.83 3.90 11.74
C LEU A 34 16.81 2.78 11.51
N PRO A 35 16.61 1.89 12.49
CA PRO A 35 15.59 0.85 12.39
C PRO A 35 14.21 1.47 12.14
N LEU A 36 13.49 0.95 11.14
CA LEU A 36 12.22 1.49 10.69
C LEU A 36 11.19 1.54 11.82
N LYS A 37 11.14 0.49 12.64
CA LYS A 37 10.22 0.40 13.78
C LYS A 37 10.53 1.49 14.82
N SER A 38 11.79 1.81 15.06
CA SER A 38 12.17 2.89 15.98
C SER A 38 11.68 4.26 15.50
N VAL A 39 11.70 4.49 14.18
CA VAL A 39 11.18 5.73 13.57
C VAL A 39 9.65 5.78 13.59
N MET A 40 8.98 4.69 13.19
CA MET A 40 7.52 4.60 13.19
C MET A 40 6.91 4.75 14.59
N PHE A 41 7.60 4.21 15.61
CA PHE A 41 7.13 4.20 16.99
C PHE A 41 7.85 5.22 17.89
N ALA A 42 8.54 6.20 17.31
CA ALA A 42 9.07 7.34 18.06
C ALA A 42 7.96 8.22 18.63
N ASP A 43 8.23 8.91 19.73
CA ASP A 43 7.29 9.85 20.31
C ASP A 43 7.08 11.06 19.38
N PRO A 44 5.82 11.52 19.20
CA PRO A 44 5.53 12.69 18.38
C PRO A 44 6.34 13.91 18.81
N GLY A 45 6.84 14.68 17.84
CA GLY A 45 7.65 15.88 18.08
C GLY A 45 9.15 15.62 18.28
N THR A 46 9.59 14.36 18.37
CA THR A 46 11.03 14.03 18.40
C THR A 46 11.67 14.16 17.02
N ARG A 47 13.00 14.36 16.99
CA ARG A 47 13.78 14.33 15.73
C ARG A 47 13.65 12.98 15.02
N THR A 48 13.58 11.89 15.78
CA THR A 48 13.36 10.54 15.25
C THR A 48 12.01 10.43 14.57
N ALA A 49 10.92 10.90 15.19
CA ALA A 49 9.59 10.88 14.57
C ALA A 49 9.52 11.73 13.29
N ALA A 50 10.25 12.86 13.24
CA ALA A 50 10.31 13.71 12.05
C ALA A 50 10.91 13.00 10.82
N LEU A 51 11.73 11.96 11.00
CA LEU A 51 12.29 11.17 9.89
C LEU A 51 11.19 10.46 9.08
N LEU A 52 10.05 10.14 9.69
CA LEU A 52 8.94 9.48 9.00
C LEU A 52 8.37 10.31 7.83
N GLY A 53 8.57 11.64 7.85
CA GLY A 53 8.21 12.53 6.75
C GLY A 53 9.19 12.52 5.58
N ARG A 54 10.38 11.92 5.71
CA ARG A 54 11.35 11.81 4.63
C ARG A 54 10.98 10.69 3.67
N ALA A 55 11.27 10.88 2.39
CA ALA A 55 11.00 9.87 1.35
C ALA A 55 11.68 8.52 1.66
N SER A 56 12.85 8.54 2.31
CA SER A 56 13.59 7.37 2.79
C SER A 56 12.81 6.52 3.79
N TYR A 57 11.93 7.10 4.61
CA TYR A 57 11.16 6.34 5.61
C TYR A 57 9.68 6.21 5.28
N ALA A 58 9.06 7.23 4.66
CA ALA A 58 7.63 7.25 4.37
C ALA A 58 7.19 6.07 3.50
N GLY A 59 7.93 5.78 2.42
CA GLY A 59 7.64 4.66 1.51
C GLY A 59 7.75 3.30 2.18
N PRO A 60 8.90 2.96 2.81
CA PRO A 60 9.06 1.73 3.58
C PRO A 60 8.02 1.55 4.69
N ALA A 61 7.72 2.58 5.46
CA ALA A 61 6.71 2.53 6.52
C ALA A 61 5.32 2.24 5.96
N LEU A 62 4.91 2.95 4.90
CA LEU A 62 3.62 2.73 4.25
C LEU A 62 3.50 1.30 3.71
N PHE A 63 4.53 0.81 3.02
CA PHE A 63 4.56 -0.56 2.52
C PHE A 63 4.42 -1.59 3.65
N ALA A 64 5.18 -1.41 4.73
CA ALA A 64 5.16 -2.34 5.86
C ALA A 64 3.77 -2.40 6.53
N VAL A 65 3.15 -1.24 6.76
CA VAL A 65 1.78 -1.14 7.31
C VAL A 65 0.76 -1.78 6.37
N GLN A 66 0.79 -1.44 5.08
CA GLN A 66 -0.17 -1.96 4.11
C GLN A 66 -0.08 -3.48 3.98
N VAL A 67 1.13 -4.05 3.92
CA VAL A 67 1.32 -5.49 3.86
C VAL A 67 0.89 -6.18 5.15
N ALA A 68 1.18 -5.58 6.32
CA ALA A 68 0.74 -6.12 7.60
C ALA A 68 -0.81 -6.12 7.73
N GLN A 69 -1.47 -5.04 7.31
CA GLN A 69 -2.93 -4.98 7.25
C GLN A 69 -3.51 -5.99 6.26
N TYR A 70 -2.92 -6.13 5.07
CA TYR A 70 -3.33 -7.11 4.08
C TYR A 70 -3.29 -8.53 4.66
N ARG A 71 -2.17 -8.93 5.28
CA ARG A 71 -2.05 -10.25 5.90
C ARG A 71 -3.04 -10.45 7.05
N LEU A 72 -3.28 -9.42 7.85
CA LEU A 72 -4.27 -9.47 8.94
C LEU A 72 -5.68 -9.74 8.37
N LEU A 73 -6.11 -8.97 7.38
CA LEU A 73 -7.41 -9.14 6.74
C LEU A 73 -7.56 -10.50 6.06
N ARG A 74 -6.52 -10.98 5.37
CA ARG A 74 -6.50 -12.34 4.79
C ARG A 74 -6.68 -13.41 5.86
N SER A 75 -6.12 -13.22 7.06
CA SER A 75 -6.31 -14.16 8.18
C SER A 75 -7.73 -14.14 8.76
N TRP A 76 -8.47 -13.06 8.55
CA TRP A 76 -9.89 -12.97 8.87
C TRP A 76 -10.77 -13.55 7.76
N GLY A 77 -10.20 -13.91 6.61
CA GLY A 77 -10.94 -14.52 5.50
C GLY A 77 -11.26 -13.56 4.35
N ALA A 78 -10.81 -12.30 4.40
CA ALA A 78 -10.96 -11.36 3.30
C ALA A 78 -10.35 -11.92 2.00
N ARG A 79 -11.04 -11.74 0.87
CA ARG A 79 -10.58 -12.18 -0.45
C ARG A 79 -10.88 -11.07 -1.47
N PRO A 80 -9.94 -10.15 -1.75
CA PRO A 80 -10.19 -9.08 -2.68
C PRO A 80 -10.39 -9.64 -4.09
N ASP A 81 -11.48 -9.23 -4.73
CA ASP A 81 -11.74 -9.52 -6.14
C ASP A 81 -10.81 -8.73 -7.07
N VAL A 82 -10.40 -7.53 -6.64
CA VAL A 82 -9.48 -6.66 -7.38
C VAL A 82 -8.61 -5.85 -6.43
N LEU A 83 -7.38 -5.60 -6.86
CA LEU A 83 -6.42 -4.77 -6.16
C LEU A 83 -6.09 -3.53 -6.98
N PHE A 84 -5.80 -2.46 -6.25
CA PHE A 84 -5.38 -1.19 -6.82
C PHE A 84 -4.42 -0.51 -5.84
N GLY A 85 -3.32 0.05 -6.34
CA GLY A 85 -2.37 0.80 -5.54
C GLY A 85 -2.17 2.20 -6.12
N HIS A 86 -2.36 3.23 -5.29
CA HIS A 86 -2.16 4.63 -5.68
C HIS A 86 -0.80 5.16 -5.20
N GLY A 87 -0.01 5.72 -6.11
CA GLY A 87 1.27 6.35 -5.79
C GLY A 87 2.26 5.38 -5.14
N ALA A 88 2.65 5.65 -3.89
CA ALA A 88 3.55 4.78 -3.13
C ALA A 88 2.93 3.41 -2.79
N GLY A 89 1.60 3.32 -2.76
CA GLY A 89 0.88 2.06 -2.49
C GLY A 89 0.95 1.03 -3.61
N ARG A 90 1.45 1.40 -4.81
CA ARG A 90 1.60 0.48 -5.96
C ARG A 90 2.39 -0.78 -5.61
N MET A 91 3.46 -0.65 -4.83
CA MET A 91 4.31 -1.79 -4.46
C MET A 91 3.61 -2.75 -3.48
N ALA A 92 2.79 -2.23 -2.57
CA ALA A 92 1.98 -3.06 -1.68
C ALA A 92 0.88 -3.81 -2.44
N ALA A 93 0.23 -3.16 -3.40
CA ALA A 93 -0.75 -3.81 -4.28
C ALA A 93 -0.08 -4.90 -5.17
N ALA A 94 1.10 -4.62 -5.72
CA ALA A 94 1.89 -5.60 -6.47
C ALA A 94 2.26 -6.82 -5.63
N TYR A 95 2.71 -6.60 -4.39
CA TYR A 95 2.97 -7.65 -3.43
C TYR A 95 1.71 -8.48 -3.15
N ALA A 96 0.58 -7.83 -2.84
CA ALA A 96 -0.67 -8.50 -2.52
C ALA A 96 -1.19 -9.34 -3.72
N ALA A 97 -0.98 -8.85 -4.94
CA ALA A 97 -1.29 -9.54 -6.19
C ALA A 97 -0.28 -10.65 -6.55
N GLY A 98 0.80 -10.83 -5.79
CA GLY A 98 1.79 -11.89 -6.01
C GLY A 98 2.84 -11.60 -7.08
N VAL A 99 2.91 -10.36 -7.58
CA VAL A 99 3.92 -9.91 -8.56
C VAL A 99 5.32 -10.07 -7.99
N PHE A 100 5.52 -9.63 -6.75
CA PHE A 100 6.80 -9.73 -6.04
C PHE A 100 6.74 -10.76 -4.90
N SER A 101 7.86 -11.42 -4.63
CA SER A 101 8.03 -12.17 -3.38
C SER A 101 8.09 -11.22 -2.17
N PRO A 102 7.89 -11.70 -0.93
CA PRO A 102 8.05 -10.85 0.25
C PRO A 102 9.43 -10.18 0.34
N ALA A 103 10.50 -10.95 0.09
CA ALA A 103 11.85 -10.40 0.06
C ALA A 103 12.02 -9.38 -1.08
N GLY A 104 11.47 -9.67 -2.27
CA GLY A 104 11.55 -8.78 -3.42
C GLY A 104 10.80 -7.46 -3.21
N GLY A 105 9.60 -7.49 -2.62
CA GLY A 105 8.85 -6.29 -2.29
C GLY A 105 9.62 -5.36 -1.35
N CYS A 106 10.21 -5.91 -0.27
CA CYS A 106 11.08 -5.15 0.63
C CYS A 106 12.32 -4.59 -0.09
N HIS A 107 12.99 -5.41 -0.92
CA HIS A 107 14.18 -4.98 -1.65
C HIS A 107 13.87 -3.85 -2.64
N ALA A 108 12.74 -3.92 -3.34
CA ALA A 108 12.30 -2.87 -4.25
C ALA A 108 12.02 -1.55 -3.50
N VAL A 109 11.19 -1.60 -2.46
CA VAL A 109 10.82 -0.39 -1.71
C VAL A 109 12.02 0.22 -0.98
N GLY A 110 12.84 -0.60 -0.32
CA GLY A 110 14.05 -0.14 0.37
C GLY A 110 15.08 0.46 -0.59
N THR A 111 15.27 -0.15 -1.77
CA THR A 111 16.19 0.42 -2.78
C THR A 111 15.68 1.75 -3.32
N LEU A 112 14.38 1.86 -3.61
CA LEU A 112 13.79 3.13 -4.07
C LEU A 112 13.94 4.21 -3.00
N ALA A 113 13.68 3.88 -1.74
CA ALA A 113 13.83 4.80 -0.60
C ALA A 113 15.26 5.33 -0.50
N ARG A 114 16.27 4.45 -0.55
CA ARG A 114 17.69 4.83 -0.53
C ARG A 114 18.08 5.71 -1.72
N LEU A 115 17.58 5.40 -2.92
CA LEU A 115 17.88 6.16 -4.12
C LEU A 115 17.24 7.55 -4.11
N LEU A 116 16.04 7.70 -3.55
CA LEU A 116 15.35 8.98 -3.42
C LEU A 116 16.03 9.90 -2.39
N ASP A 117 16.57 9.35 -1.31
CA ASP A 117 17.28 10.12 -0.28
C ASP A 117 18.55 10.79 -0.82
N GLY A 118 19.24 10.12 -1.75
CA GLY A 118 20.47 10.61 -2.38
C GLY A 118 20.25 11.52 -3.60
N ALA A 119 19.01 11.78 -4.02
CA ALA A 119 18.72 12.53 -5.25
C ALA A 119 18.16 13.94 -4.94
N PRO A 120 18.89 15.02 -5.20
CA PRO A 120 18.33 16.37 -5.11
C PRO A 120 17.38 16.66 -6.29
N GLY A 121 16.12 17.00 -6.00
CA GLY A 121 15.18 17.60 -6.99
C GLY A 121 13.89 16.82 -7.30
N ALA A 122 12.97 17.48 -8.02
CA ALA A 122 11.54 17.13 -8.15
C ALA A 122 11.18 16.08 -9.23
N ALA A 123 12.16 15.55 -9.98
CA ALA A 123 11.94 14.45 -10.91
C ALA A 123 13.00 13.38 -10.66
N ALA A 124 12.59 12.10 -10.56
CA ALA A 124 13.52 11.00 -10.40
C ALA A 124 14.54 11.04 -11.56
N PRO A 125 15.83 11.37 -11.30
CA PRO A 125 16.80 11.55 -12.37
C PRO A 125 16.90 10.28 -13.20
N GLN A 126 17.22 10.38 -14.50
CA GLN A 126 17.37 9.20 -15.36
C GLN A 126 18.34 8.16 -14.76
N ALA A 127 19.38 8.61 -14.04
CA ALA A 127 20.29 7.75 -13.29
C ALA A 127 19.59 6.92 -12.21
N LEU A 128 18.68 7.53 -11.42
CA LEU A 128 17.88 6.83 -10.41
C LEU A 128 16.99 5.76 -11.07
N ARG A 129 16.30 6.11 -12.16
CA ARG A 129 15.45 5.16 -12.89
C ARG A 129 16.24 3.99 -13.44
N THR A 130 17.40 4.25 -14.03
CA THR A 130 18.29 3.20 -14.52
C THR A 130 18.77 2.29 -13.39
N ALA A 131 19.21 2.86 -12.26
CA ALA A 131 19.66 2.09 -11.11
C ALA A 131 18.53 1.24 -10.52
N TYR A 132 17.35 1.82 -10.34
CA TYR A 132 16.19 1.12 -9.79
C TYR A 132 15.67 0.04 -10.75
N GLY A 133 15.69 0.28 -12.05
CA GLY A 133 15.31 -0.71 -13.06
C GLY A 133 16.20 -1.95 -13.04
N ARG A 134 17.52 -1.77 -12.85
CA ARG A 134 18.45 -2.90 -12.66
C ARG A 134 18.10 -3.72 -11.42
N THR A 135 17.77 -3.06 -10.32
CA THR A 135 17.28 -3.74 -9.11
C THR A 135 16.00 -4.53 -9.39
N LEU A 136 14.99 -3.91 -10.00
CA LEU A 136 13.72 -4.57 -10.31
C LEU A 136 13.91 -5.82 -11.20
N ALA A 137 14.87 -5.79 -12.12
CA ALA A 137 15.20 -6.94 -12.97
C ALA A 137 15.72 -8.15 -12.19
N THR A 138 16.44 -7.96 -11.07
CA THR A 138 16.91 -9.07 -10.23
C THR A 138 15.81 -9.69 -9.37
N LEU A 139 14.66 -9.01 -9.26
CA LEU A 139 13.54 -9.44 -8.42
C LEU A 139 12.57 -10.39 -9.12
N HIS A 140 12.75 -10.60 -10.43
CA HIS A 140 11.92 -11.47 -11.27
C HIS A 140 10.41 -11.23 -11.05
N PRO A 141 9.89 -10.02 -11.36
CA PRO A 141 8.47 -9.73 -11.25
C PRO A 141 7.65 -10.70 -12.10
N ARG A 142 6.41 -10.95 -11.69
CA ARG A 142 5.52 -11.92 -12.36
C ARG A 142 4.19 -11.27 -12.74
N PRO A 143 3.43 -11.87 -13.68
CA PRO A 143 2.03 -11.51 -13.87
C PRO A 143 1.25 -11.64 -12.54
N PRO A 144 0.26 -10.77 -12.29
CA PRO A 144 -0.47 -10.79 -11.04
C PRO A 144 -1.38 -12.03 -10.98
N ARG A 145 -1.52 -12.59 -9.78
CA ARG A 145 -2.40 -13.74 -9.48
C ARG A 145 -3.79 -13.32 -9.03
N LEU A 146 -3.96 -12.04 -8.69
CA LEU A 146 -5.23 -11.41 -8.39
C LEU A 146 -5.42 -10.25 -9.38
N PRO A 147 -6.66 -9.96 -9.82
CA PRO A 147 -6.91 -8.81 -10.69
C PRO A 147 -6.28 -7.53 -10.11
N LEU A 148 -5.56 -6.80 -10.94
CA LEU A 148 -4.80 -5.62 -10.54
C LEU A 148 -5.07 -4.50 -11.55
N VAL A 149 -5.33 -3.29 -11.05
CA VAL A 149 -5.52 -2.09 -11.88
C VAL A 149 -4.36 -1.12 -11.68
N SER A 150 -3.87 -0.55 -12.77
CA SER A 150 -2.81 0.47 -12.75
C SER A 150 -3.38 1.85 -12.46
N ASP A 151 -2.77 2.57 -11.51
CA ASP A 151 -3.06 3.98 -11.21
C ASP A 151 -2.53 4.96 -12.25
N LEU A 152 -1.71 4.50 -13.20
CA LEU A 152 -1.20 5.33 -14.28
C LEU A 152 -2.14 5.32 -15.49
N THR A 153 -2.67 4.15 -15.83
CA THR A 153 -3.46 3.96 -17.05
C THR A 153 -4.96 3.87 -16.77
N ALA A 154 -5.36 3.62 -15.52
CA ALA A 154 -6.73 3.26 -15.15
C ALA A 154 -7.26 2.09 -15.99
N ARG A 155 -6.45 1.02 -16.09
CA ARG A 155 -6.78 -0.21 -16.80
C ARG A 155 -6.31 -1.44 -16.01
N PRO A 156 -7.00 -2.59 -16.16
CA PRO A 156 -6.47 -3.87 -15.70
C PRO A 156 -5.10 -4.14 -16.30
N VAL A 157 -4.24 -4.79 -15.53
CA VAL A 157 -2.88 -5.18 -15.96
C VAL A 157 -2.65 -6.67 -15.77
N GLY A 158 -1.79 -7.25 -16.60
CA GLY A 158 -1.50 -8.68 -16.64
C GLY A 158 -0.02 -8.97 -16.83
N ALA A 159 0.35 -9.55 -17.98
CA ALA A 159 1.71 -10.02 -18.24
C ALA A 159 2.77 -8.92 -18.20
N GLU A 160 2.41 -7.69 -18.55
CA GLU A 160 3.30 -6.53 -18.53
C GLU A 160 3.85 -6.20 -17.13
N THR A 161 3.22 -6.67 -16.05
CA THR A 161 3.75 -6.49 -14.70
C THR A 161 4.99 -7.34 -14.42
N ALA A 162 5.29 -8.32 -15.28
CA ALA A 162 6.53 -9.08 -15.23
C ALA A 162 7.73 -8.23 -15.68
N GLU A 163 7.48 -7.16 -16.44
CA GLU A 163 8.52 -6.29 -16.96
C GLU A 163 9.02 -5.30 -15.89
N PRO A 164 10.33 -5.26 -15.57
CA PRO A 164 10.87 -4.32 -14.59
C PRO A 164 10.53 -2.86 -14.90
N GLY A 165 10.48 -2.51 -16.19
CA GLY A 165 10.15 -1.16 -16.67
C GLY A 165 8.76 -0.66 -16.23
N PHE A 166 7.79 -1.56 -16.04
CA PHE A 166 6.43 -1.22 -15.62
C PHE A 166 6.39 -0.60 -14.21
N TRP A 167 7.31 -1.03 -13.34
CA TRP A 167 7.37 -0.62 -11.93
C TRP A 167 8.28 0.59 -11.70
N LEU A 168 8.90 1.13 -12.74
CA LEU A 168 9.69 2.34 -12.63
C LEU A 168 8.81 3.55 -12.22
N PRO A 169 9.34 4.45 -11.39
CA PRO A 169 8.76 5.78 -11.23
C PRO A 169 8.68 6.47 -12.60
N GLY A 170 7.53 7.09 -12.88
CA GLY A 170 7.27 7.77 -14.15
C GLY A 170 6.46 9.05 -13.96
N PRO A 171 6.56 10.00 -14.92
CA PRO A 171 5.96 11.34 -14.85
C PRO A 171 4.44 11.38 -15.07
N GLY A 172 3.74 10.24 -15.04
CA GLY A 172 2.30 10.20 -15.25
C GLY A 172 1.50 10.64 -14.01
N SER A 173 0.49 11.47 -14.21
CA SER A 173 -0.50 11.77 -13.16
C SER A 173 -1.16 10.49 -12.68
N ARG A 174 -1.37 10.39 -11.36
CA ARG A 174 -2.07 9.25 -10.79
C ARG A 174 -3.57 9.44 -10.97
N ARG A 175 -4.20 8.49 -11.66
CA ARG A 175 -5.57 8.52 -12.14
C ARG A 175 -6.55 7.87 -11.16
N PHE A 176 -6.56 8.32 -9.89
CA PHE A 176 -7.40 7.72 -8.85
C PHE A 176 -8.88 7.73 -9.21
N ALA A 177 -9.41 8.89 -9.62
CA ALA A 177 -10.83 9.02 -9.96
C ALA A 177 -11.24 8.13 -11.14
N ASP A 178 -10.38 8.04 -12.16
CA ASP A 178 -10.65 7.17 -13.32
C ASP A 178 -10.67 5.69 -12.93
N VAL A 179 -9.80 5.26 -12.01
CA VAL A 179 -9.82 3.89 -11.47
C VAL A 179 -11.08 3.64 -10.65
N ALA A 180 -11.45 4.59 -9.78
CA ALA A 180 -12.66 4.50 -8.99
C ALA A 180 -13.90 4.34 -9.88
N ALA A 181 -14.02 5.18 -10.92
CA ALA A 181 -15.09 5.12 -11.90
C ALA A 181 -15.10 3.81 -12.70
N LEU A 182 -13.93 3.32 -13.14
CA LEU A 182 -13.77 2.03 -13.81
C LEU A 182 -14.31 0.89 -12.93
N LEU A 183 -13.77 0.75 -11.73
CA LEU A 183 -14.10 -0.34 -10.83
C LEU A 183 -15.57 -0.28 -10.39
N HIS A 184 -16.10 0.93 -10.16
CA HIS A 184 -17.52 1.10 -9.87
C HIS A 184 -18.40 0.67 -11.06
N ARG A 185 -18.07 1.08 -12.28
CA ARG A 185 -18.80 0.62 -13.47
C ARG A 185 -18.75 -0.90 -13.61
N ASP A 186 -17.63 -1.51 -13.27
CA ASP A 186 -17.41 -2.95 -13.35
C ASP A 186 -17.99 -3.71 -12.13
N GLY A 187 -18.79 -3.04 -11.28
CA GLY A 187 -19.59 -3.66 -10.23
C GLY A 187 -18.97 -3.65 -8.83
N VAL A 188 -17.78 -3.07 -8.64
CA VAL A 188 -17.18 -2.94 -7.30
C VAL A 188 -18.01 -1.99 -6.45
N ARG A 189 -18.49 -2.49 -5.31
CA ARG A 189 -19.28 -1.71 -4.34
C ARG A 189 -18.62 -1.62 -2.98
N ASN A 190 -17.80 -2.62 -2.62
CA ASN A 190 -17.06 -2.64 -1.37
C ASN A 190 -15.61 -2.22 -1.59
N TRP A 191 -15.13 -1.33 -0.73
CA TRP A 191 -13.80 -0.74 -0.84
C TRP A 191 -13.09 -0.84 0.49
N LEU A 192 -11.82 -1.24 0.44
CA LEU A 192 -10.98 -1.35 1.62
C LEU A 192 -9.65 -0.64 1.37
N GLU A 193 -9.45 0.46 2.07
CA GLU A 193 -8.20 1.21 2.07
C GLU A 193 -7.25 0.63 3.11
N LEU A 194 -6.07 0.22 2.62
CA LEU A 194 -4.96 -0.23 3.45
C LEU A 194 -3.97 0.93 3.59
N GLY A 195 -3.55 1.21 4.82
CA GLY A 195 -2.64 2.29 5.16
C GLY A 195 -2.93 2.87 6.54
N PRO A 196 -2.19 3.92 6.95
CA PRO A 196 -2.33 4.53 8.28
C PRO A 196 -3.50 5.53 8.40
N ALA A 197 -4.26 5.75 7.32
CA ALA A 197 -5.25 6.81 7.22
C ALA A 197 -6.48 6.37 6.41
N ASP A 198 -7.42 7.30 6.22
CA ASP A 198 -8.65 7.17 5.43
C ASP A 198 -8.71 8.12 4.23
N THR A 199 -7.54 8.44 3.66
CA THR A 199 -7.37 9.46 2.61
C THR A 199 -8.06 9.04 1.31
N LEU A 200 -7.83 7.82 0.84
CA LEU A 200 -8.41 7.33 -0.41
C LEU A 200 -9.91 7.04 -0.25
N THR A 201 -10.33 6.61 0.93
CA THR A 201 -11.75 6.42 1.27
C THR A 201 -12.51 7.74 1.20
N ARG A 202 -11.91 8.85 1.64
CA ARG A 202 -12.49 10.20 1.46
C ARG A 202 -12.47 10.64 0.01
N ALA A 203 -11.34 10.48 -0.68
CA ALA A 203 -11.23 10.83 -2.09
C ALA A 203 -12.21 10.05 -2.99
N LEU A 204 -12.59 8.82 -2.59
CA LEU A 204 -13.55 8.01 -3.31
C LEU A 204 -14.95 8.65 -3.34
N ALA A 205 -15.36 9.31 -2.27
CA ALA A 205 -16.63 10.03 -2.20
C ALA A 205 -16.66 11.27 -3.11
N GLU A 206 -15.48 11.86 -3.39
CA GLU A 206 -15.34 12.98 -4.32
C GLU A 206 -15.21 12.51 -5.78
N ALA A 207 -14.63 11.33 -5.99
CA ALA A 207 -14.37 10.77 -7.31
C ALA A 207 -15.62 10.18 -7.99
N LEU A 208 -16.60 9.74 -7.21
CA LEU A 208 -17.83 9.14 -7.71
C LEU A 208 -19.00 10.13 -7.55
N PRO A 209 -19.93 10.23 -8.52
CA PRO A 209 -21.19 10.94 -8.35
C PRO A 209 -21.93 10.49 -7.09
N SER A 210 -22.65 11.36 -6.39
CA SER A 210 -23.28 11.03 -5.10
C SER A 210 -24.25 9.84 -5.16
N ASP A 211 -24.91 9.62 -6.31
CA ASP A 211 -25.79 8.48 -6.59
C ASP A 211 -25.03 7.19 -6.96
N ALA A 212 -23.78 7.32 -7.40
CA ALA A 212 -22.86 6.23 -7.68
C ALA A 212 -21.82 5.99 -6.56
N ALA A 213 -21.73 6.86 -5.56
CA ALA A 213 -20.80 6.70 -4.46
C ALA A 213 -21.17 5.45 -3.64
N PRO A 214 -20.19 4.71 -3.12
CA PRO A 214 -20.46 3.61 -2.19
C PRO A 214 -21.31 4.10 -1.02
N ALA A 215 -22.35 3.33 -0.67
CA ALA A 215 -23.18 3.60 0.49
C ALA A 215 -22.32 3.71 1.77
N PRO A 216 -22.75 4.49 2.79
CA PRO A 216 -22.09 4.50 4.09
C PRO A 216 -21.89 3.07 4.61
N GLY A 217 -20.65 2.71 4.94
CA GLY A 217 -20.31 1.33 5.32
C GLY A 217 -20.03 0.38 4.15
N SER A 218 -19.82 0.87 2.93
CA SER A 218 -19.24 0.07 1.84
C SER A 218 -17.85 0.57 1.41
N ALA A 219 -17.35 1.61 2.07
CA ALA A 219 -15.96 2.03 1.94
C ALA A 219 -15.33 2.17 3.33
N TYR A 220 -14.28 1.38 3.56
CA TYR A 220 -13.64 1.22 4.86
C TYR A 220 -12.16 1.56 4.76
N ALA A 221 -11.65 2.26 5.77
CA ALA A 221 -10.22 2.38 5.98
C ALA A 221 -9.83 1.48 7.14
N VAL A 222 -8.90 0.53 6.94
CA VAL A 222 -8.48 -0.39 8.00
C VAL A 222 -8.03 0.37 9.24
N ALA A 223 -7.36 1.50 9.04
CA ALA A 223 -6.92 2.34 10.14
C ALA A 223 -8.08 2.84 11.04
N ARG A 224 -9.25 3.09 10.46
CA ARG A 224 -10.40 3.63 11.19
C ARG A 224 -11.37 2.53 11.62
N ASP A 225 -11.56 1.52 10.78
CA ASP A 225 -12.73 0.62 10.82
C ASP A 225 -12.38 -0.83 11.16
N TRP A 226 -11.15 -1.13 11.60
CA TRP A 226 -10.70 -2.51 11.85
C TRP A 226 -11.60 -3.30 12.81
N ALA A 227 -12.20 -2.65 13.82
CA ALA A 227 -13.09 -3.30 14.77
C ALA A 227 -14.39 -3.79 14.09
N VAL A 228 -14.97 -2.95 13.22
CA VAL A 228 -16.16 -3.29 12.42
C VAL A 228 -15.82 -4.41 11.44
N LEU A 229 -14.69 -4.29 10.75
CA LEU A 229 -14.21 -5.32 9.81
C LEU A 229 -14.01 -6.67 10.52
N ARG A 230 -13.40 -6.67 11.71
CA ARG A 230 -13.18 -7.90 12.48
C ARG A 230 -14.49 -8.59 12.86
N ALA A 231 -15.50 -7.83 13.28
CA ALA A 231 -16.82 -8.37 13.59
C ALA A 231 -17.54 -8.90 12.33
N GLY A 232 -17.42 -8.19 11.21
CA GLY A 232 -18.02 -8.59 9.92
C GLY A 232 -17.46 -9.91 9.40
N PHE A 233 -16.13 -10.09 9.43
CA PHE A 233 -15.51 -11.35 8.99
C PHE A 233 -15.75 -12.52 9.96
N GLY A 234 -15.92 -12.25 11.26
CA GLY A 234 -16.17 -13.29 12.27
C GLY A 234 -17.59 -13.84 12.31
N SER A 235 -18.58 -13.14 11.73
CA SER A 235 -20.00 -13.46 11.87
C SER A 235 -20.61 -14.26 10.73
N GLY A 236 -19.89 -14.52 9.64
CA GLY A 236 -20.40 -15.27 8.48
C GLY A 236 -21.59 -14.61 7.77
N LEU A 237 -21.90 -13.34 8.08
CA LEU A 237 -22.98 -12.59 7.46
C LEU A 237 -22.62 -12.23 6.02
N ARG A 238 -23.49 -12.65 5.08
CA ARG A 238 -23.47 -12.20 3.69
C ARG A 238 -23.60 -10.67 3.68
N GLY A 239 -22.54 -9.98 3.29
CA GLY A 239 -22.44 -8.51 3.37
C GLY A 239 -21.09 -7.99 3.89
N ALA A 240 -20.19 -8.86 4.37
CA ALA A 240 -18.79 -8.48 4.55
C ALA A 240 -18.21 -7.93 3.23
N PRO A 241 -17.23 -7.00 3.28
CA PRO A 241 -16.51 -6.58 2.08
C PRO A 241 -15.74 -7.80 1.53
N VAL A 242 -16.39 -8.51 0.62
CA VAL A 242 -15.75 -9.37 -0.39
C VAL A 242 -15.21 -8.45 -1.47
#